data_AF-A0A5C4MXQ8-F1
#
_entry.id   AF-A0A5C4MXQ8-F1
#
_cell.length_a   1.000
_cell.length_b   1.000
_cell.length_c   1.000
_cell.angle_alpha   90.00
_cell.angle_beta   90.00
_cell.angle_gamma   90.00
#
_symmetry.space_group_name_H-M   'P 1'
#
loop_
_entity.id
_entity.type
_entity.pdbx_description
1 polymer ?
#
loop_
_entity_poly.entity_id
_entity_poly.type
_entity_poly.pdbx_seq_one_letter_code
_entity_poly.pdbx_strand_id
1 'polypeptide(L)'
;MELAISTYIEALEQQRNQSDAARTTLATAVERLSSAMEEMTSNTAQTAESAARTEALASEVARGADESGRAVQQTVSSMRLMAERIQILKEIARQTDLLALNAAIEAARAGSGGAGFAVVANEVRKLAERATVAATDMQTLASEAVSVAEEGGSQMAALVPNVRQISDLVTTISAACREQSVGTTQINNVIQDLARIQDKPAASQAPIKGRGLRPDTIRMAS
;
A
#
# COMPACT_ATOMS: atom_id res chain seq x y z
N MET A 1 -74.91 12.76 -33.30
CA MET A 1 -74.04 13.85 -32.82
C MET A 1 -73.61 13.61 -31.39
N GLU A 2 -74.52 13.31 -30.46
CA GLU A 2 -74.20 12.92 -29.07
C GLU A 2 -73.26 11.70 -28.97
N LEU A 3 -73.49 10.65 -29.76
CA LEU A 3 -72.63 9.46 -29.73
C LEU A 3 -71.16 9.79 -30.07
N ALA A 4 -70.93 10.65 -31.08
CA ALA A 4 -69.59 11.06 -31.51
C ALA A 4 -68.90 11.98 -30.49
N ILE A 5 -69.67 12.82 -29.78
CA ILE A 5 -69.16 13.65 -28.68
C ILE A 5 -68.79 12.77 -27.48
N SER A 6 -69.62 11.78 -27.14
CA SER A 6 -69.34 10.81 -26.08
C SER A 6 -68.05 10.04 -26.34
N THR A 7 -67.87 9.51 -27.56
CA THR A 7 -66.64 8.78 -27.92
C THR A 7 -65.40 9.68 -27.91
N TYR A 8 -65.54 10.96 -28.27
CA TYR A 8 -64.44 11.93 -28.23
C TYR A 8 -64.06 12.30 -26.78
N ILE A 9 -65.03 12.44 -25.88
CA ILE A 9 -64.80 12.67 -24.45
C ILE A 9 -64.09 11.47 -23.82
N GLU A 10 -64.55 10.24 -24.10
CA GLU A 10 -63.91 9.01 -23.63
C GLU A 10 -62.44 8.91 -24.10
N ALA A 11 -62.16 9.27 -25.37
CA ALA A 11 -60.79 9.29 -25.89
C ALA A 11 -59.89 10.33 -25.19
N LEU A 12 -60.43 11.51 -24.87
CA LEU A 12 -59.71 12.54 -24.11
C LEU A 12 -59.47 12.13 -22.65
N GLU A 13 -60.44 11.49 -22.00
CA GLU A 13 -60.29 10.93 -20.66
C GLU A 13 -59.24 9.82 -20.62
N GLN A 14 -59.24 8.94 -21.63
CA GLN A 14 -58.25 7.88 -21.75
C GLN A 14 -56.84 8.44 -21.96
N GLN A 15 -56.68 9.45 -22.82
CA GLN A 15 -55.40 10.15 -23.04
C GLN A 15 -54.92 10.87 -21.77
N ARG A 16 -55.83 11.51 -21.03
CA ARG A 16 -55.52 12.17 -19.76
C ARG A 16 -55.07 11.16 -18.69
N ASN A 17 -55.79 10.05 -18.54
CA ASN A 17 -55.44 8.98 -17.61
C ASN A 17 -54.07 8.37 -17.94
N GLN A 18 -53.74 8.18 -19.22
CA GLN A 18 -52.42 7.73 -19.65
C GLN A 18 -51.31 8.75 -19.32
N SER A 19 -51.57 10.05 -19.53
CA SER A 19 -50.64 11.12 -19.16
C SER A 19 -50.41 11.18 -17.65
N ASP A 20 -51.46 11.05 -16.84
CA ASP A 20 -51.38 11.09 -15.38
C ASP A 20 -50.65 9.85 -14.82
N ALA A 21 -50.86 8.67 -15.41
CA ALA A 21 -50.10 7.46 -15.10
C ALA A 21 -48.60 7.64 -15.43
N ALA A 22 -48.27 8.17 -16.61
CA ALA A 22 -46.89 8.44 -17.03
C ALA A 22 -46.19 9.45 -16.11
N ARG A 23 -46.90 10.50 -15.68
CA ARG A 23 -46.40 11.48 -14.69
C ARG A 23 -46.10 10.84 -13.35
N THR A 24 -46.98 9.98 -12.86
CA THR A 24 -46.79 9.27 -11.60
C THR A 24 -45.58 8.34 -11.66
N THR A 25 -45.42 7.58 -12.75
CA THR A 25 -44.22 6.75 -12.97
C THR A 25 -42.94 7.57 -13.05
N LEU A 26 -42.96 8.72 -13.74
CA LEU A 26 -41.82 9.63 -13.81
C LEU A 26 -41.46 10.19 -12.43
N ALA A 27 -42.46 10.54 -11.61
CA ALA A 27 -42.26 11.02 -10.24
C ALA A 27 -41.45 10.05 -9.40
N THR A 28 -41.92 8.79 -9.36
CA THR A 28 -41.24 7.73 -8.59
C THR A 28 -39.85 7.45 -9.15
N ALA A 29 -39.65 7.54 -10.47
CA ALA A 29 -38.34 7.36 -11.08
C ALA A 29 -37.36 8.49 -10.69
N VAL A 30 -37.82 9.75 -10.70
CA VAL A 30 -37.04 10.93 -10.29
C VAL A 30 -36.65 10.85 -8.80
N GLU A 31 -37.58 10.49 -7.93
CA GLU A 31 -37.30 10.27 -6.49
C GLU A 31 -36.24 9.19 -6.27
N ARG A 32 -36.40 8.03 -6.93
CA ARG A 32 -35.43 6.94 -6.86
C ARG A 32 -34.06 7.33 -7.39
N LEU A 33 -34.00 8.08 -8.49
CA LEU A 33 -32.74 8.60 -9.03
C LEU A 33 -32.09 9.59 -8.06
N SER A 34 -32.86 10.48 -7.45
CA SER A 34 -32.35 11.45 -6.47
C SER A 34 -31.72 10.74 -5.27
N SER A 35 -32.41 9.76 -4.69
CA SER A 35 -31.89 8.96 -3.58
C SER A 35 -30.62 8.19 -3.97
N ALA A 36 -30.58 7.57 -5.16
CA ALA A 36 -29.38 6.89 -5.64
C ALA A 36 -28.21 7.86 -5.88
N MET A 37 -28.47 9.11 -6.26
CA MET A 37 -27.43 10.13 -6.44
C MET A 37 -26.90 10.69 -5.11
N GLU A 38 -27.74 10.80 -4.09
CA GLU A 38 -27.30 11.12 -2.72
C GLU A 38 -26.37 10.03 -2.18
N GLU A 39 -26.75 8.77 -2.33
CA GLU A 39 -25.93 7.62 -1.95
C GLU A 39 -24.61 7.59 -2.75
N MET A 40 -24.66 7.83 -4.06
CA MET A 40 -23.47 7.90 -4.91
C MET A 40 -22.52 9.02 -4.48
N THR A 41 -23.06 10.18 -4.12
CA THR A 41 -22.26 11.32 -3.64
C THR A 41 -21.59 10.98 -2.30
N SER A 42 -22.33 10.36 -1.38
CA SER A 42 -21.79 9.88 -0.11
C SER A 42 -20.66 8.85 -0.32
N ASN A 43 -20.88 7.85 -1.17
CA ASN A 43 -19.88 6.82 -1.47
C ASN A 43 -18.63 7.41 -2.15
N THR A 44 -18.81 8.39 -3.04
CA THR A 44 -17.70 9.09 -3.69
C THR A 44 -16.86 9.87 -2.67
N ALA A 45 -17.51 10.59 -1.75
CA ALA A 45 -16.82 11.32 -0.68
C ALA A 45 -16.05 10.38 0.26
N GLN A 46 -16.69 9.28 0.67
CA GLN A 46 -16.05 8.26 1.52
C GLN A 46 -14.86 7.58 0.83
N THR A 47 -14.96 7.32 -0.48
CA THR A 47 -13.86 6.75 -1.27
C THR A 47 -12.70 7.73 -1.38
N ALA A 48 -12.99 9.03 -1.60
CA ALA A 48 -11.96 10.07 -1.63
C ALA A 48 -11.22 10.21 -0.29
N GLU A 49 -11.96 10.16 0.83
CA GLU A 49 -11.37 10.18 2.16
C GLU A 49 -10.51 8.93 2.42
N SER A 50 -11.02 7.75 2.04
CA SER A 50 -10.29 6.48 2.18
C SER A 50 -8.99 6.51 1.39
N ALA A 51 -9.03 7.01 0.15
CA ALA A 51 -7.86 7.21 -0.69
C ALA A 51 -6.83 8.12 0.00
N ALA A 52 -7.24 9.30 0.50
CA ALA A 52 -6.33 10.21 1.20
C ALA A 52 -5.68 9.57 2.45
N ARG A 53 -6.44 8.77 3.22
CA ARG A 53 -5.89 8.01 4.35
C ARG A 53 -4.89 6.94 3.91
N THR A 54 -5.19 6.22 2.82
CA THR A 54 -4.27 5.22 2.25
C THR A 54 -2.99 5.87 1.74
N GLU A 55 -3.05 7.06 1.14
CA GLU A 55 -1.87 7.80 0.69
C GLU A 55 -0.95 8.16 1.87
N ALA A 56 -1.53 8.70 2.95
CA ALA A 56 -0.79 9.04 4.16
C ALA A 56 -0.11 7.81 4.78
N LEU A 57 -0.84 6.70 4.87
CA LEU A 57 -0.31 5.43 5.39
C LEU A 57 0.80 4.88 4.48
N ALA A 58 0.64 4.91 3.16
CA ALA A 58 1.67 4.49 2.22
C ALA A 58 2.95 5.31 2.40
N SER A 59 2.84 6.63 2.53
CA SER A 59 3.98 7.51 2.80
C SER A 59 4.71 7.15 4.11
N GLU A 60 3.94 6.89 5.18
CA GLU A 60 4.50 6.47 6.47
C GLU A 60 5.23 5.13 6.38
N VAL A 61 4.62 4.14 5.70
CA VAL A 61 5.22 2.82 5.49
C VAL A 61 6.49 2.92 4.65
N ALA A 62 6.50 3.74 3.60
CA ALA A 62 7.70 3.97 2.79
C ALA A 62 8.84 4.56 3.62
N ARG A 63 8.54 5.54 4.49
CA ARG A 63 9.52 6.13 5.41
C ARG A 63 10.03 5.10 6.42
N GLY A 64 9.14 4.30 7.00
CA GLY A 64 9.51 3.24 7.94
C GLY A 64 10.37 2.15 7.30
N ALA A 65 10.10 1.79 6.05
CA ALA A 65 10.90 0.85 5.27
C ALA A 65 12.31 1.41 4.99
N ASP A 66 12.44 2.68 4.62
CA ASP A 66 13.74 3.32 4.39
C ASP A 66 14.58 3.39 5.68
N GLU A 67 13.95 3.80 6.79
CA GLU A 67 14.59 3.83 8.11
C GLU A 67 15.04 2.44 8.57
N SER A 68 14.19 1.42 8.39
CA SER A 68 14.52 0.02 8.67
C SER A 68 15.66 -0.48 7.79
N GLY A 69 15.65 -0.13 6.50
CA GLY A 69 16.72 -0.46 5.56
C GLY A 69 18.08 0.08 6.00
N ARG A 70 18.13 1.33 6.48
CA ARG A 70 19.35 1.94 7.05
C ARG A 70 19.81 1.22 8.32
N ALA A 71 18.90 0.89 9.23
CA ALA A 71 19.23 0.17 10.46
C ALA A 71 19.81 -1.23 10.16
N VAL A 72 19.26 -1.92 9.17
CA VAL A 72 19.77 -3.20 8.67
C VAL A 72 21.17 -3.03 8.07
N GLN A 73 21.41 -2.01 7.24
CA GLN A 73 22.74 -1.74 6.68
C GLN A 73 23.79 -1.47 7.79
N GLN A 74 23.42 -0.71 8.82
CA GLN A 74 24.28 -0.48 9.98
C GLN A 74 24.58 -1.79 10.74
N THR A 75 23.59 -2.67 10.85
CA THR A 75 23.75 -4.00 11.46
C THR A 75 24.73 -4.86 10.66
N VAL A 76 24.59 -4.92 9.33
CA VAL A 76 25.53 -5.62 8.43
C VAL A 76 26.96 -5.10 8.62
N SER A 77 27.14 -3.77 8.62
CA SER A 77 28.45 -3.16 8.84
C SER A 77 29.04 -3.55 10.20
N SER A 78 28.23 -3.55 11.25
CA SER A 78 28.66 -3.89 12.61
C SER A 78 29.05 -5.37 12.72
N MET A 79 28.28 -6.27 12.10
CA MET A 79 28.57 -7.70 12.09
C MET A 79 29.82 -8.03 11.29
N ARG A 80 30.07 -7.34 10.17
CA ARG A 80 31.33 -7.46 9.40
C ARG A 80 32.54 -7.04 10.23
N LEU A 81 32.43 -5.91 10.95
CA LEU A 81 33.48 -5.47 11.88
C LEU A 81 33.68 -6.49 13.01
N MET A 82 32.59 -7.06 13.54
CA MET A 82 32.68 -8.11 14.57
C MET A 82 33.42 -9.34 14.04
N ALA A 83 33.13 -9.79 12.82
CA ALA A 83 33.83 -10.90 12.18
C ALA A 83 35.34 -10.62 11.99
N GLU A 84 35.72 -9.39 11.69
CA GLU A 84 37.13 -8.96 11.64
C GLU A 84 37.78 -9.03 13.02
N ARG A 85 37.11 -8.56 14.08
CA ARG A 85 37.63 -8.65 15.46
C ARG A 85 37.77 -10.09 15.93
N ILE A 86 36.85 -10.97 15.55
CA ILE A 86 36.92 -12.40 15.84
C ILE A 86 38.15 -13.05 15.18
N GLN A 87 38.51 -12.65 13.95
CA GLN A 87 39.73 -13.14 13.29
C GLN A 87 40.99 -12.76 14.09
N ILE A 88 41.05 -11.54 14.61
CA ILE A 88 42.16 -11.10 15.47
C ILE A 88 42.22 -11.94 16.76
N LEU A 89 41.08 -12.19 17.40
CA LEU A 89 41.01 -13.05 18.60
C LEU A 89 41.47 -14.48 18.32
N LYS A 90 41.10 -15.04 17.17
CA LYS A 90 41.55 -16.37 16.73
C LYS A 90 43.05 -16.42 16.53
N GLU A 91 43.65 -15.39 15.96
CA GLU A 91 45.10 -15.28 15.80
C GLU A 91 45.81 -15.14 17.16
N ILE A 92 45.28 -14.35 18.09
CA ILE A 92 45.81 -14.25 19.47
C ILE A 92 45.77 -15.61 20.17
N ALA A 93 44.67 -16.37 20.03
CA ALA A 93 44.55 -17.71 20.61
C ALA A 93 45.61 -18.65 20.02
N ARG A 94 45.82 -18.62 18.70
CA ARG A 94 46.86 -19.41 18.02
C ARG A 94 48.28 -19.03 18.48
N GLN A 95 48.57 -17.74 18.65
CA GLN A 95 49.86 -17.28 19.17
C GLN A 95 50.07 -17.72 20.62
N THR A 96 49.01 -17.67 21.43
CA THR A 96 49.04 -18.13 22.83
C THR A 96 49.30 -19.63 22.91
N ASP A 97 48.68 -20.41 22.04
CA ASP A 97 48.91 -21.85 21.91
C ASP A 97 50.38 -22.17 21.57
N LEU A 98 50.96 -21.46 20.60
CA LEU A 98 52.37 -21.60 20.23
C LEU A 98 53.33 -21.20 21.35
N LEU A 99 53.03 -20.13 22.09
CA LEU A 99 53.82 -19.71 23.25
C LEU A 99 53.75 -20.75 24.37
N ALA A 100 52.56 -21.31 24.62
CA ALA A 100 52.37 -22.37 25.60
C ALA A 100 53.11 -23.65 25.22
N LEU A 101 53.11 -24.02 23.93
CA LEU A 101 53.89 -25.14 23.41
C LEU A 101 55.39 -24.95 23.64
N ASN A 102 55.92 -23.76 23.32
CA ASN A 102 57.32 -23.44 23.57
C ASN A 102 57.68 -23.51 25.06
N ALA A 103 56.80 -23.00 25.93
CA ALA A 103 56.97 -23.10 27.38
C ALA A 103 56.97 -24.55 27.88
N ALA A 104 56.10 -25.41 27.33
CA ALA A 104 56.08 -26.84 27.65
C ALA A 104 57.37 -27.56 27.23
N ILE A 105 57.92 -27.21 26.06
CA ILE A 105 59.20 -27.76 25.58
C ILE A 105 60.35 -27.35 26.50
N GLU A 106 60.44 -26.07 26.88
CA GLU A 106 61.51 -25.58 27.75
C GLU A 106 61.38 -26.15 29.18
N ALA A 107 60.15 -26.31 29.67
CA ALA A 107 59.88 -26.98 30.94
C ALA A 107 60.33 -28.45 30.95
N ALA A 108 60.09 -29.18 29.84
CA ALA A 108 60.61 -30.54 29.69
C ALA A 108 62.15 -30.59 29.66
N ARG A 109 62.78 -29.58 29.05
CA ARG A 109 64.23 -29.44 28.97
C ARG A 109 64.88 -29.15 30.33
N ALA A 110 64.19 -28.42 31.21
CA ALA A 110 64.64 -28.13 32.59
C ALA A 110 64.50 -29.31 33.56
N GLY A 111 63.93 -30.44 33.14
CA GLY A 111 63.80 -31.65 33.96
C GLY A 111 62.97 -31.42 35.23
N SER A 112 63.50 -31.80 36.39
CA SER A 112 62.78 -31.70 37.67
C SER A 112 62.44 -30.26 38.08
N GLY A 113 63.26 -29.27 37.68
CA GLY A 113 63.00 -27.86 37.95
C GLY A 113 61.86 -27.26 37.11
N GLY A 114 61.50 -27.89 35.98
CA GLY A 114 60.46 -27.44 35.07
C GLY A 114 59.07 -28.05 35.30
N ALA A 115 58.93 -29.02 36.21
CA ALA A 115 57.69 -29.79 36.37
C ALA A 115 56.44 -28.93 36.64
N GLY A 116 56.56 -27.88 37.48
CA GLY A 116 55.46 -26.94 37.74
C GLY A 116 55.12 -26.08 36.51
N PHE A 117 56.13 -25.63 35.77
CA PHE A 117 55.94 -24.84 34.55
C PHE A 117 55.28 -25.65 33.42
N ALA A 118 55.58 -26.95 33.34
CA ALA A 118 54.94 -27.84 32.35
C ALA A 118 53.42 -27.96 32.57
N VAL A 119 52.97 -28.00 33.83
CA VAL A 119 51.53 -28.04 34.16
C VAL A 119 50.85 -26.74 33.75
N VAL A 120 51.44 -25.59 34.07
CA VAL A 120 50.91 -24.28 33.69
C VAL A 120 50.84 -24.13 32.16
N ALA A 121 51.91 -24.52 31.45
CA ALA A 121 51.96 -24.47 29.99
C ALA A 121 50.84 -25.31 29.34
N ASN A 122 50.59 -26.53 29.85
CA ASN A 122 49.49 -27.37 29.38
C ASN A 122 48.10 -26.75 29.63
N GLU A 123 47.91 -26.08 30.77
CA GLU A 123 46.62 -25.44 31.08
C GLU A 123 46.38 -24.20 30.20
N VAL A 124 47.43 -23.40 29.95
CA VAL A 124 47.37 -22.28 28.99
C VAL A 124 47.07 -22.80 27.59
N ARG A 125 47.66 -23.92 27.18
CA ARG A 125 47.39 -24.55 25.88
C ARG A 125 45.93 -24.93 25.72
N LYS A 126 45.35 -25.64 26.70
CA LYS A 126 43.92 -26.00 26.71
C LYS A 126 43.02 -24.76 26.66
N LEU A 127 43.41 -23.67 27.35
CA LEU A 127 42.65 -22.42 27.31
C LEU A 127 42.69 -21.76 25.92
N ALA A 128 43.85 -21.79 25.26
CA ALA A 128 44.03 -21.28 23.90
C ALA A 128 43.25 -22.11 22.86
N GLU A 129 43.26 -23.44 22.97
CA GLU A 129 42.44 -24.34 22.16
C GLU A 129 40.94 -24.01 22.33
N ARG A 130 40.47 -23.86 23.58
CA ARG A 130 39.07 -23.46 23.88
C ARG A 130 38.70 -22.09 23.31
N ALA A 131 39.60 -21.11 23.42
CA ALA A 131 39.39 -19.78 22.84
C ALA A 131 39.27 -19.82 21.31
N THR A 132 40.05 -20.68 20.65
CA THR A 132 40.00 -20.87 19.19
C THR A 132 38.66 -21.46 18.74
N VAL A 133 38.13 -22.43 19.49
CA VAL A 133 36.79 -23.01 19.22
C VAL A 133 35.73 -21.94 19.38
N ALA A 134 35.71 -21.22 20.51
CA ALA A 134 34.74 -20.15 20.76
C ALA A 134 34.78 -19.04 19.70
N ALA A 135 35.98 -18.62 19.27
CA ALA A 135 36.14 -17.65 18.19
C ALA A 135 35.58 -18.18 16.86
N THR A 136 35.75 -19.47 16.57
CA THR A 136 35.20 -20.08 15.35
C THR A 136 33.67 -20.13 15.38
N ASP A 137 33.07 -20.45 16.53
CA ASP A 137 31.61 -20.43 16.68
C ASP A 137 31.04 -19.01 16.52
N MET A 138 31.69 -18.01 17.12
CA MET A 138 31.33 -16.60 16.96
C MET A 138 31.44 -16.14 15.51
N GLN A 139 32.45 -16.62 14.77
CA GLN A 139 32.62 -16.31 13.34
C GLN A 139 31.42 -16.81 12.53
N THR A 140 30.99 -18.05 12.76
CA THR A 140 29.83 -18.64 12.09
C THR A 140 28.57 -17.83 12.38
N LEU A 141 28.32 -17.53 13.66
CA LEU A 141 27.15 -16.74 14.06
C LEU A 141 27.15 -15.33 13.44
N ALA A 142 28.30 -14.67 13.39
CA ALA A 142 28.43 -13.36 12.73
C ALA A 142 28.13 -13.45 11.23
N SER A 143 28.60 -14.51 10.56
CA SER A 143 28.33 -14.73 9.13
C SER A 143 26.85 -14.99 8.85
N GLU A 144 26.20 -15.81 9.67
CA GLU A 144 24.77 -16.07 9.57
C GLU A 144 23.95 -14.79 9.80
N ALA A 145 24.33 -13.99 10.81
CA ALA A 145 23.69 -12.71 11.08
C ALA A 145 23.81 -11.71 9.92
N VAL A 146 24.97 -11.68 9.24
CA VAL A 146 25.13 -10.88 8.01
C VAL A 146 24.18 -11.36 6.93
N SER A 147 24.09 -12.67 6.69
CA SER A 147 23.22 -13.23 5.65
C SER A 147 21.74 -12.87 5.88
N VAL A 148 21.25 -13.05 7.12
CA VAL A 148 19.86 -12.74 7.48
C VAL A 148 19.59 -11.24 7.37
N ALA A 149 20.53 -10.40 7.80
CA ALA A 149 20.39 -8.96 7.69
C ALA A 149 20.38 -8.50 6.22
N GLU A 150 21.25 -9.04 5.37
CA GLU A 150 21.27 -8.71 3.93
C GLU A 150 19.96 -9.11 3.24
N GLU A 151 19.40 -10.27 3.58
CA GLU A 151 18.10 -10.71 3.06
C GLU A 151 16.97 -9.76 3.50
N GLY A 152 16.88 -9.44 4.79
CA GLY A 152 15.90 -8.49 5.31
C GLY A 152 16.05 -7.09 4.70
N GLY A 153 17.28 -6.65 4.45
CA GLY A 153 17.58 -5.38 3.78
C GLY A 153 17.10 -5.36 2.32
N SER A 154 17.29 -6.47 1.59
CA SER A 154 16.81 -6.63 0.22
C SER A 154 15.28 -6.60 0.15
N GLN A 155 14.60 -7.30 1.07
CA GLN A 155 13.13 -7.27 1.15
C GLN A 155 12.60 -5.86 1.41
N MET A 156 13.28 -5.10 2.28
CA MET A 156 12.90 -3.72 2.58
C MET A 156 13.14 -2.79 1.39
N ALA A 157 14.24 -2.99 0.66
CA ALA A 157 14.52 -2.25 -0.58
C ALA A 157 13.49 -2.55 -1.68
N ALA A 158 12.97 -3.79 -1.75
CA ALA A 158 11.90 -4.17 -2.67
C ALA A 158 10.52 -3.66 -2.24
N LEU A 159 10.31 -3.35 -0.95
CA LEU A 159 9.04 -2.83 -0.44
C LEU A 159 8.78 -1.38 -0.89
N VAL A 160 9.81 -0.53 -0.85
CA VAL A 160 9.71 0.90 -1.21
C VAL A 160 9.06 1.15 -2.58
N PRO A 161 9.48 0.49 -3.69
CA PRO A 161 8.86 0.71 -4.99
C PRO A 161 7.39 0.24 -5.03
N ASN A 162 7.03 -0.85 -4.34
CA ASN A 162 5.64 -1.31 -4.27
C ASN A 162 4.75 -0.28 -3.56
N VAL A 163 5.26 0.32 -2.49
CA VAL A 163 4.53 1.37 -1.76
C VAL A 163 4.35 2.63 -2.61
N ARG A 164 5.35 2.99 -3.43
CA ARG A 164 5.22 4.10 -4.39
C ARG A 164 4.14 3.83 -5.43
N GLN A 165 4.06 2.61 -5.97
CA GLN A 165 2.99 2.22 -6.88
C GLN A 165 1.60 2.33 -6.24
N ILE A 166 1.49 1.98 -4.95
CA ILE A 166 0.24 2.19 -4.19
C ILE A 166 -0.11 3.68 -4.13
N SER A 167 0.84 4.57 -3.83
CA SER A 167 0.61 6.02 -3.83
C SER A 167 0.15 6.54 -5.21
N ASP A 168 0.72 6.05 -6.31
CA ASP A 168 0.32 6.43 -7.66
C ASP A 168 -1.12 5.99 -7.99
N LEU A 169 -1.48 4.76 -7.61
CA LEU A 169 -2.84 4.24 -7.76
C LEU A 169 -3.84 5.05 -6.93
N VAL A 170 -3.49 5.39 -5.70
CA VAL A 170 -4.33 6.19 -4.81
C VAL A 170 -4.52 7.61 -5.37
N THR A 171 -3.48 8.22 -5.93
CA THR A 171 -3.58 9.51 -6.63
C THR A 171 -4.58 9.45 -7.78
N THR A 172 -4.55 8.35 -8.54
CA THR A 172 -5.49 8.10 -9.64
C THR A 172 -6.92 7.94 -9.13
N ILE A 173 -7.12 7.22 -8.02
CA ILE A 173 -8.44 7.08 -7.35
C ILE A 173 -8.95 8.45 -6.90
N SER A 174 -8.12 9.27 -6.26
CA SER A 174 -8.51 10.62 -5.82
C SER A 174 -8.86 11.55 -6.98
N ALA A 175 -8.21 11.39 -8.14
CA ALA A 175 -8.59 12.11 -9.36
C ALA A 175 -9.96 11.63 -9.89
N ALA A 176 -10.17 10.32 -9.96
CA ALA A 176 -11.44 9.73 -10.38
C ALA A 176 -12.61 10.12 -9.46
N CYS A 177 -12.41 10.16 -8.13
CA CYS A 177 -13.43 10.61 -7.20
C CYS A 177 -13.81 12.09 -7.39
N ARG A 178 -12.83 12.95 -7.75
CA ARG A 178 -13.11 14.35 -8.09
C ARG A 178 -13.96 14.45 -9.36
N GLU A 179 -13.62 13.68 -10.39
CA GLU A 179 -14.39 13.63 -11.63
C GLU A 179 -15.81 13.08 -11.41
N GLN A 180 -15.94 12.01 -10.64
CA GLN A 180 -17.25 11.46 -10.22
C GLN A 180 -18.08 12.49 -9.46
N SER A 181 -17.47 13.26 -8.55
CA SER A 181 -18.17 14.31 -7.79
C SER A 181 -18.72 15.42 -8.70
N VAL A 182 -17.98 15.78 -9.75
CA VAL A 182 -18.46 16.72 -10.78
C VAL A 182 -19.61 16.09 -11.56
N GLY A 183 -19.47 14.83 -11.97
CA GLY A 183 -20.49 14.09 -12.71
C GLY A 183 -21.80 13.91 -11.93
N THR A 184 -21.74 13.54 -10.64
CA THR A 184 -22.93 13.42 -9.79
C THR A 184 -23.62 14.76 -9.61
N THR A 185 -22.88 15.86 -9.46
CA THR A 185 -23.46 17.20 -9.39
C THR A 185 -24.21 17.57 -10.69
N GLN A 186 -23.63 17.26 -11.85
CA GLN A 186 -24.30 17.49 -13.14
C GLN A 186 -25.57 16.66 -13.30
N ILE A 187 -25.53 15.38 -12.92
CA ILE A 187 -26.70 14.51 -12.97
C ILE A 187 -27.78 14.99 -11.99
N ASN A 188 -27.40 15.43 -10.79
CA ASN A 188 -28.34 15.98 -9.81
C ASN A 188 -29.07 17.20 -10.37
N ASN A 189 -28.37 18.11 -11.05
CA ASN A 189 -29.00 19.25 -11.73
C ASN A 189 -30.02 18.81 -12.80
N VAL A 190 -29.72 17.77 -13.59
CA VAL A 190 -30.65 17.21 -14.59
C VAL A 190 -31.88 16.58 -13.92
N ILE A 191 -31.70 15.90 -12.79
CA ILE A 191 -32.83 15.35 -12.01
C ILE A 191 -33.73 16.47 -11.49
N GLN A 192 -33.16 17.57 -10.99
CA GLN A 192 -33.94 18.73 -10.56
C GLN A 192 -34.71 19.37 -11.72
N ASP A 193 -34.11 19.46 -12.91
CA ASP A 193 -34.79 19.95 -14.11
C ASP A 193 -35.93 19.01 -14.57
N LEU A 194 -35.74 17.69 -14.47
CA LEU A 194 -36.78 16.70 -14.73
C LEU A 194 -37.95 16.83 -13.75
N ALA A 195 -37.66 17.01 -12.46
CA ALA A 195 -38.67 17.25 -11.43
C ALA A 195 -39.52 18.51 -11.75
N ARG A 196 -38.86 19.59 -12.21
CA ARG A 196 -39.55 20.83 -12.64
C ARG A 196 -40.43 20.63 -13.87
N ILE A 197 -40.06 19.74 -14.80
CA ILE A 197 -40.87 19.43 -15.99
C ILE A 197 -42.11 18.63 -15.60
N GLN A 198 -42.00 17.73 -14.63
CA GLN A 198 -43.10 16.94 -14.10
C GLN A 198 -44.18 17.82 -13.45
N ASP A 199 -43.79 18.83 -12.68
CA ASP A 199 -44.72 19.75 -11.99
C ASP A 199 -45.49 20.68 -12.94
N LYS A 200 -45.09 20.81 -14.21
CA LYS A 200 -45.85 21.60 -15.19
C LYS A 200 -47.12 20.87 -15.62
N PRO A 201 -48.31 21.52 -15.65
CA PRO A 201 -49.54 20.88 -16.10
C PRO A 201 -49.45 20.45 -17.57
N ALA A 202 -50.07 19.31 -17.92
CA ALA A 202 -49.97 18.69 -19.26
C ALA A 202 -50.44 19.63 -20.39
N ALA A 203 -51.34 20.57 -20.07
CA ALA A 203 -51.83 21.60 -20.99
C ALA A 203 -50.75 22.61 -21.45
N SER A 204 -49.57 22.64 -20.82
CA SER A 204 -48.45 23.54 -21.16
C SER A 204 -47.39 22.90 -22.07
N GLN A 205 -47.44 21.60 -22.35
CA GLN A 205 -46.46 20.95 -23.21
C GLN A 205 -46.87 21.12 -24.68
N ALA A 206 -46.41 22.22 -25.30
CA ALA A 206 -46.45 22.35 -26.75
C ALA A 206 -45.66 21.19 -27.39
N PRO A 207 -46.08 20.68 -28.56
CA PRO A 207 -45.34 19.63 -29.25
C PRO A 207 -43.91 20.11 -29.48
N ILE A 208 -42.94 19.26 -29.16
CA ILE A 208 -41.52 19.51 -29.35
C ILE A 208 -41.30 19.78 -30.85
N LYS A 209 -41.27 21.05 -31.26
CA LYS A 209 -40.75 21.44 -32.56
C LYS A 209 -39.28 21.10 -32.53
N GLY A 210 -38.90 20.05 -33.28
CA GLY A 210 -37.52 19.61 -33.41
C GLY A 210 -36.60 20.79 -33.70
N ARG A 211 -35.83 21.21 -32.68
CA ARG A 211 -34.58 21.92 -32.93
C ARG A 211 -33.64 20.86 -33.50
N GLY A 212 -33.46 20.92 -34.81
CA GLY A 212 -32.48 20.09 -35.50
C GLY A 212 -31.15 20.16 -34.77
N LEU A 213 -30.62 18.99 -34.42
CA LEU A 213 -29.22 18.87 -34.05
C LEU A 213 -28.39 19.46 -35.18
N ARG A 214 -27.61 20.50 -34.89
CA ARG A 214 -26.56 20.94 -35.81
C ARG A 214 -25.49 19.84 -35.85
N PRO A 215 -25.03 19.37 -37.03
CA PRO A 215 -24.10 18.25 -37.13
C PRO A 215 -22.67 18.48 -36.61
N ASP A 216 -22.31 19.66 -36.10
CA ASP A 216 -20.90 20.09 -36.06
C ASP A 216 -20.10 19.80 -34.78
N THR A 217 -20.62 19.04 -33.80
CA THR A 217 -19.88 18.78 -32.54
C THR A 217 -19.15 17.43 -32.44
N ILE A 218 -19.08 16.62 -33.50
CA ILE A 218 -18.39 15.30 -33.47
C ILE A 218 -16.98 15.34 -34.11
N ARG A 219 -16.36 16.52 -34.28
CA ARG A 219 -14.99 16.57 -34.83
C ARG A 219 -14.05 17.52 -34.10
N MET A 220 -13.90 17.37 -32.79
CA MET A 220 -12.70 17.86 -32.06
C MET A 220 -12.44 16.99 -30.83
N ALA A 221 -12.00 15.76 -31.04
CA ALA A 221 -11.22 14.96 -30.08
C ALA A 221 -10.67 13.74 -30.83
N SER A 222 -9.56 13.95 -31.53
CA SER A 222 -8.66 12.90 -32.03
C SER A 222 -7.25 13.40 -31.88
#